data_AF-A0A2E6W4U1-F1
#
_entry.id   AF-A0A2E6W4U1-F1
#
_cell.length_a   1.000
_cell.length_b   1.000
_cell.length_c   1.000
_cell.angle_alpha   90.00
_cell.angle_beta   90.00
_cell.angle_gamma   90.00
#
_symmetry.space_group_name_H-M   'P 1'
#
loop_
_entity.id
_entity.type
_entity.pdbx_description
1 polymer ?
#
loop_
_entity_poly.entity_id
_entity_poly.type
_entity_poly.pdbx_seq_one_letter_code
_entity_poly.pdbx_strand_id
1 'polypeptide(L)'
;MGEKEDKVKKEKNKRFTGPIFFCSAFIPHTSVSFSTTKTIIYLIKPMKQIGRFYYNDVKGTLNYVNPTLAQRLSELAPKVDDVFLDTMLLPLINQTAKVSLRVLDWCCVNYAKKHQLAIQVGSNRTKCNFYIHDAYKRVLRARRRRLFDPFQRKARIFFRHREEDMQTTVAQLAFLLWARDNGVYRYTLKHAHKIEMDMRNTLKANRRKRRKKRQVLTKERKNWLVVSTGAVYYDNSDEES
;
A
#
# COMPACT_ATOMS: atom_id res chain seq x y z
N MET A 1 32.26 -24.49 45.40
CA MET A 1 33.32 -25.12 44.58
C MET A 1 32.67 -25.76 43.38
N GLY A 2 33.09 -25.40 42.16
CA GLY A 2 32.64 -26.05 40.93
C GLY A 2 31.71 -25.22 40.03
N GLU A 3 32.16 -24.03 39.62
CA GLU A 3 31.82 -23.48 38.30
C GLU A 3 32.62 -24.22 37.22
N LYS A 4 32.03 -24.32 36.01
CA LYS A 4 32.60 -24.03 34.67
C LYS A 4 32.10 -25.04 33.61
N GLU A 5 31.18 -24.60 32.75
CA GLU A 5 31.42 -23.98 31.43
C GLU A 5 31.36 -25.01 30.30
N ASP A 6 30.19 -25.09 29.67
CA ASP A 6 30.00 -25.79 28.40
C ASP A 6 30.22 -24.83 27.22
N LYS A 7 31.29 -25.13 26.47
CA LYS A 7 31.44 -25.07 25.01
C LYS A 7 31.17 -23.75 24.27
N VAL A 8 32.27 -23.01 24.11
CA VAL A 8 32.53 -22.06 23.02
C VAL A 8 33.34 -22.75 21.90
N LYS A 9 32.85 -22.74 20.65
CA LYS A 9 33.64 -22.86 19.40
C LYS A 9 33.11 -21.77 18.43
N LYS A 10 33.78 -20.62 18.29
CA LYS A 10 34.80 -20.26 17.29
C LYS A 10 34.40 -20.52 15.84
N GLU A 11 34.01 -19.45 15.11
CA GLU A 11 34.39 -19.28 13.70
C GLU A 11 34.52 -17.79 13.28
N LYS A 12 35.79 -17.38 13.28
CA LYS A 12 36.54 -16.35 12.53
C LYS A 12 35.82 -15.31 11.62
N ASN A 13 36.04 -14.06 12.03
CA ASN A 13 36.32 -12.85 11.22
C ASN A 13 36.79 -13.09 9.77
N LYS A 14 36.13 -12.41 8.82
CA LYS A 14 36.77 -11.87 7.61
C LYS A 14 36.34 -10.43 7.40
N ARG A 15 37.28 -9.51 7.66
CA ARG A 15 37.31 -8.15 7.10
C ARG A 15 37.58 -8.29 5.59
N PHE A 16 36.84 -7.56 4.76
CA PHE A 16 37.29 -7.23 3.41
C PHE A 16 37.26 -5.72 3.24
N THR A 17 38.44 -5.19 2.98
CA THR A 17 38.80 -3.80 2.74
C THR A 17 38.85 -3.53 1.25
N GLY A 18 38.23 -2.43 0.82
CA GLY A 18 38.59 -1.63 -0.36
C GLY A 18 37.76 -1.84 -1.64
N PRO A 19 37.81 -0.91 -2.62
CA PRO A 19 38.25 0.49 -2.58
C PRO A 19 37.17 1.50 -3.02
N ILE A 20 37.34 2.74 -2.54
CA ILE A 20 36.68 3.95 -3.02
C ILE A 20 37.22 4.27 -4.42
N PHE A 21 36.33 4.45 -5.40
CA PHE A 21 36.67 5.12 -6.66
C PHE A 21 35.62 6.20 -6.96
N PHE A 22 36.02 7.45 -6.73
CA PHE A 22 35.63 8.58 -7.56
C PHE A 22 36.04 8.28 -9.01
N CYS A 23 35.17 8.55 -9.99
CA CYS A 23 35.68 8.86 -11.32
C CYS A 23 34.75 9.83 -12.04
N SER A 24 35.27 11.05 -12.17
CA SER A 24 34.91 12.10 -13.09
C SER A 24 35.03 11.65 -14.56
N ALA A 25 34.34 12.40 -15.43
CA ALA A 25 34.30 12.31 -16.88
C ALA A 25 35.62 11.95 -17.59
N PHE A 26 35.54 11.09 -18.63
CA PHE A 26 36.35 11.21 -19.84
C PHE A 26 35.70 10.41 -21.01
N ILE A 27 35.58 11.07 -22.17
CA ILE A 27 35.09 10.53 -23.45
C ILE A 27 36.25 9.77 -24.14
N PRO A 28 35.97 8.68 -24.87
CA PRO A 28 36.70 8.45 -26.11
C PRO A 28 35.78 8.21 -27.31
N HIS A 29 36.12 8.90 -28.39
CA HIS A 29 35.65 8.64 -29.76
C HIS A 29 36.16 7.29 -30.24
N THR A 30 35.27 6.41 -30.70
CA THR A 30 35.51 5.50 -31.83
C THR A 30 34.18 5.15 -32.48
N SER A 31 34.11 5.37 -33.79
CA SER A 31 32.97 5.17 -34.68
C SER A 31 32.52 3.71 -34.77
N VAL A 32 31.27 3.45 -34.41
CA VAL A 32 30.51 2.27 -34.87
C VAL A 32 29.16 2.77 -35.38
N SER A 33 28.95 2.63 -36.69
CA SER A 33 27.71 2.97 -37.38
C SER A 33 26.61 1.98 -36.97
N PHE A 34 25.64 2.43 -36.18
CA PHE A 34 24.37 1.73 -36.03
C PHE A 34 23.23 2.73 -35.87
N SER A 35 22.20 2.58 -36.71
CA SER A 35 20.99 3.38 -36.77
C SER A 35 20.33 3.52 -35.38
N THR A 36 20.57 4.63 -34.69
CA THR A 36 20.11 4.85 -33.29
C THR A 36 19.48 6.22 -33.06
N THR A 37 19.15 6.96 -34.11
CA THR A 37 18.52 8.28 -33.98
C THR A 37 17.10 8.22 -33.41
N LYS A 38 16.39 7.09 -33.44
CA LYS A 38 15.07 6.96 -32.76
C LYS A 38 15.15 6.46 -31.31
N THR A 39 16.24 5.79 -30.91
CA THR A 39 16.39 5.25 -29.55
C THR A 39 17.03 6.26 -28.61
N ILE A 40 17.93 7.11 -29.13
CA ILE A 40 18.64 8.13 -28.34
C ILE A 40 17.75 9.37 -28.07
N ILE A 41 16.68 9.60 -28.84
CA ILE A 41 15.73 10.73 -28.64
C ILE A 41 14.77 10.50 -27.45
N TYR A 42 14.78 9.33 -26.80
CA TYR A 42 14.38 9.23 -25.38
C TYR A 42 15.45 9.83 -24.46
N LEU A 43 16.13 10.88 -24.92
CA LEU A 43 16.65 12.00 -24.16
C LEU A 43 15.92 12.07 -22.84
N ILE A 44 16.69 11.87 -21.77
CA ILE A 44 16.33 11.99 -20.37
C ILE A 44 15.72 13.38 -20.20
N LYS A 45 14.40 13.51 -20.44
CA LYS A 45 13.71 14.76 -20.17
C LYS A 45 13.91 15.09 -18.70
N PRO A 46 14.24 16.35 -18.36
CA PRO A 46 14.51 16.70 -16.98
C PRO A 46 13.28 16.37 -16.14
N MET A 47 13.48 15.55 -15.10
CA MET A 47 12.42 15.27 -14.15
C MET A 47 12.02 16.58 -13.48
N LYS A 48 10.72 16.82 -13.37
CA LYS A 48 10.22 17.95 -12.59
C LYS A 48 10.39 17.64 -11.11
N GLN A 49 10.71 18.66 -10.34
CA GLN A 49 10.93 18.56 -8.91
C GLN A 49 9.93 19.46 -8.16
N ILE A 50 9.32 18.91 -7.12
CA ILE A 50 8.52 19.64 -6.13
C ILE A 50 9.02 19.24 -4.74
N GLY A 51 9.65 20.19 -4.04
CA GLY A 51 10.34 19.90 -2.79
C GLY A 51 11.40 18.82 -3.00
N ARG A 52 11.29 17.71 -2.25
CA ARG A 52 12.19 16.55 -2.35
C ARG A 52 11.76 15.49 -3.38
N PHE A 53 10.64 15.70 -4.07
CA PHE A 53 10.04 14.70 -4.95
C PHE A 53 10.28 15.01 -6.42
N TYR A 54 10.64 13.97 -7.17
CA TYR A 54 10.88 13.99 -8.61
C TYR A 54 9.79 13.22 -9.35
N TYR A 55 9.36 13.74 -10.49
CA TYR A 55 8.33 13.11 -11.33
C TYR A 55 8.48 13.46 -12.82
N ASN A 56 7.75 12.75 -13.67
CA ASN A 56 7.71 13.01 -15.11
C ASN A 56 6.37 13.67 -15.49
N ASP A 57 6.38 14.65 -16.38
CA ASP A 57 5.18 15.33 -16.88
C ASP A 57 4.79 14.91 -18.30
N VAL A 58 5.50 13.94 -18.86
CA VAL A 58 5.19 13.37 -20.17
C VAL A 58 4.16 12.26 -20.04
N LYS A 59 3.01 12.45 -20.69
CA LYS A 59 1.95 11.44 -20.78
C LYS A 59 2.49 10.12 -21.32
N GLY A 60 2.01 9.01 -20.76
CA GLY A 60 2.43 7.66 -21.17
C GLY A 60 3.65 7.11 -20.42
N THR A 61 4.34 7.93 -19.64
CA THR A 61 5.41 7.44 -18.75
C THR A 61 4.84 6.86 -17.45
N LEU A 62 5.52 5.87 -16.87
CA LEU A 62 5.14 5.25 -15.58
C LEU A 62 5.03 6.27 -14.42
N ASN A 63 5.78 7.37 -14.55
CA ASN A 63 5.94 8.42 -13.55
C ASN A 63 5.19 9.69 -13.94
N TYR A 64 4.25 9.58 -14.89
CA TYR A 64 3.46 10.71 -15.37
C TYR A 64 2.54 11.25 -14.28
N VAL A 65 2.85 12.45 -13.80
CA VAL A 65 2.03 13.20 -12.86
C VAL A 65 1.30 14.30 -13.63
N ASN A 66 -0.02 14.21 -13.67
CA ASN A 66 -0.85 15.25 -14.29
C ASN A 66 -0.83 16.56 -13.45
N PRO A 67 -1.24 17.71 -14.02
CA PRO A 67 -1.19 19.00 -13.32
C PRO A 67 -1.94 19.02 -11.97
N THR A 68 -3.09 18.34 -11.87
CA THR A 68 -3.85 18.25 -10.61
C THR A 68 -3.09 17.48 -9.52
N LEU A 69 -2.39 16.41 -9.90
CA LEU A 69 -1.53 15.66 -8.98
C LEU A 69 -0.30 16.47 -8.57
N ALA A 70 0.28 17.23 -9.50
CA ALA A 70 1.43 18.10 -9.22
C ALA A 70 1.05 19.22 -8.24
N GLN A 71 -0.09 19.90 -8.45
CA GLN A 71 -0.64 20.86 -7.49
C GLN A 71 -0.88 20.22 -6.13
N ARG A 72 -1.42 19.00 -6.10
CA ARG A 72 -1.62 18.32 -4.82
C ARG A 72 -0.30 17.95 -4.14
N LEU A 73 0.72 17.59 -4.91
CA LEU A 73 2.05 17.29 -4.40
C LEU A 73 2.70 18.54 -3.79
N SER A 74 2.55 19.72 -4.39
CA SER A 74 3.10 20.96 -3.83
C SER A 74 2.47 21.33 -2.49
N GLU A 75 1.18 21.04 -2.28
CA GLU A 75 0.51 21.22 -0.99
C GLU A 75 0.96 20.23 0.10
N LEU A 76 1.36 19.03 -0.31
CA LEU A 76 1.73 17.95 0.61
C LEU A 76 3.22 17.94 0.94
N ALA A 77 4.08 18.29 -0.01
CA ALA A 77 5.53 18.18 0.11
C ALA A 77 6.11 18.89 1.36
N PRO A 78 5.63 20.10 1.75
CA PRO A 78 6.12 20.76 2.97
C PRO A 78 5.78 20.00 4.27
N LYS A 79 4.77 19.13 4.25
CA LYS A 79 4.32 18.35 5.43
C LYS A 79 5.07 17.03 5.59
N VAL A 80 5.90 16.67 4.61
CA VAL A 80 6.73 15.47 4.59
C VAL A 80 8.11 15.84 5.14
N ASP A 81 8.24 15.71 6.45
CA ASP A 81 9.47 15.84 7.20
C ASP A 81 10.20 14.50 7.36
N ASP A 82 11.48 14.53 7.74
CA ASP A 82 12.29 13.32 7.89
C ASP A 82 11.72 12.39 8.97
N VAL A 83 11.14 12.95 10.03
CA VAL A 83 10.44 12.20 11.07
C VAL A 83 9.30 11.37 10.48
N PHE A 84 8.46 11.94 9.60
CA PHE A 84 7.41 11.20 8.93
C PHE A 84 7.95 10.09 8.03
N LEU A 85 9.03 10.36 7.30
CA LEU A 85 9.67 9.38 6.44
C LEU A 85 10.14 8.18 7.27
N ASP A 86 10.92 8.43 8.31
CA ASP A 86 11.55 7.40 9.13
C ASP A 86 10.56 6.61 9.99
N THR A 87 9.58 7.30 10.59
CA THR A 87 8.67 6.66 11.57
C THR A 87 7.44 6.03 10.94
N MET A 88 7.04 6.47 9.75
CA MET A 88 5.75 6.07 9.16
C MET A 88 5.89 5.60 7.72
N LEU A 89 6.41 6.43 6.80
CA LEU A 89 6.38 6.09 5.38
C LEU A 89 7.28 4.90 5.06
N LEU A 90 8.56 4.95 5.41
CA LEU A 90 9.53 3.92 5.05
C LEU A 90 9.23 2.58 5.72
N PRO A 91 8.88 2.50 7.03
CA PRO A 91 8.50 1.23 7.63
C PRO A 91 7.26 0.59 6.99
N LEU A 92 6.31 1.40 6.52
CA LEU A 92 5.10 0.91 5.83
C LEU A 92 5.37 0.44 4.41
N ILE A 93 6.29 1.09 3.68
CA ILE A 93 6.70 0.69 2.33
C ILE A 93 7.55 -0.58 2.39
N ASN A 94 8.53 -0.63 3.30
CA ASN A 94 9.45 -1.75 3.47
C ASN A 94 8.85 -2.92 4.25
N GLN A 95 7.59 -2.80 4.70
CA GLN A 95 6.85 -3.83 5.43
C GLN A 95 7.51 -4.26 6.76
N THR A 96 8.34 -3.38 7.34
CA THR A 96 8.98 -3.60 8.65
C THR A 96 8.15 -3.02 9.80
N ALA A 97 7.12 -2.23 9.50
CA ALA A 97 6.21 -1.66 10.48
C ALA A 97 5.39 -2.75 11.21
N LYS A 98 5.13 -2.53 12.50
CA LYS A 98 4.22 -3.35 13.33
C LYS A 98 2.80 -3.46 12.74
N VAL A 99 2.37 -2.45 11.99
CA VAL A 99 1.07 -2.41 11.31
C VAL A 99 1.31 -2.28 9.82
N SER A 100 0.69 -3.14 9.02
CA SER A 100 0.73 -3.04 7.56
C SER A 100 -0.24 -1.97 7.02
N LEU A 101 0.00 -1.48 5.80
CA LEU A 101 -0.92 -0.59 5.08
C LEU A 101 -2.35 -1.17 4.98
N ARG A 102 -2.46 -2.50 4.84
CA ARG A 102 -3.77 -3.19 4.76
C ARG A 102 -4.54 -3.07 6.07
N VAL A 103 -3.87 -3.21 7.21
CA VAL A 103 -4.49 -3.12 8.53
C VAL A 103 -4.93 -1.69 8.81
N LEU A 104 -4.11 -0.71 8.41
CA LEU A 104 -4.46 0.71 8.51
C LEU A 104 -5.67 1.07 7.63
N ASP A 105 -5.72 0.61 6.38
CA ASP A 105 -6.90 0.77 5.51
C ASP A 105 -8.14 0.06 6.10
N TRP A 106 -7.98 -1.18 6.59
CA TRP A 106 -9.05 -1.92 7.22
C TRP A 106 -9.63 -1.19 8.44
N CYS A 107 -8.75 -0.53 9.22
CA CYS A 107 -9.14 0.29 10.35
C CYS A 107 -10.14 1.38 9.91
N CYS A 108 -9.80 2.15 8.88
CA CYS A 108 -10.63 3.24 8.37
C CYS A 108 -11.94 2.77 7.73
N VAL A 109 -11.87 1.72 6.91
CA VAL A 109 -12.99 1.31 6.04
C VAL A 109 -14.00 0.45 6.79
N ASN A 110 -13.53 -0.51 7.58
CA ASN A 110 -14.37 -1.58 8.14
C ASN A 110 -14.44 -1.52 9.66
N TYR A 111 -13.29 -1.57 10.33
CA TYR A 111 -13.24 -1.65 11.78
C TYR A 111 -13.91 -0.42 12.43
N ALA A 112 -13.54 0.79 11.98
CA ALA A 112 -14.13 2.02 12.49
C ALA A 112 -15.63 2.13 12.21
N LYS A 113 -16.11 1.59 11.08
CA LYS A 113 -17.54 1.55 10.75
C LYS A 113 -18.29 0.63 11.71
N LYS A 114 -17.76 -0.57 11.92
CA LYS A 114 -18.36 -1.61 12.76
C LYS A 114 -18.44 -1.20 14.23
N HIS A 115 -17.43 -0.50 14.72
CA HIS A 115 -17.32 -0.09 16.13
C HIS A 115 -17.65 1.39 16.38
N GLN A 116 -18.18 2.11 15.38
CA GLN A 116 -18.45 3.56 15.45
C GLN A 116 -17.28 4.35 16.06
N LEU A 117 -16.07 4.05 15.60
CA LEU A 117 -14.85 4.47 16.27
C LEU A 117 -14.66 5.99 16.18
N ALA A 118 -14.65 6.63 17.36
CA ALA A 118 -14.35 8.05 17.53
C ALA A 118 -13.00 8.25 18.25
N ILE A 119 -12.21 9.20 17.75
CA ILE A 119 -11.01 9.71 18.42
C ILE A 119 -11.33 11.11 18.94
N GLN A 120 -10.94 11.44 20.17
CA GLN A 120 -11.01 12.82 20.64
C GLN A 120 -9.81 13.60 20.07
N VAL A 121 -10.10 14.64 19.30
CA VAL A 121 -9.08 15.53 18.72
C VAL A 121 -9.31 16.94 19.29
N GLY A 122 -8.23 17.63 19.67
CA GLY A 122 -8.28 19.00 20.20
C GLY A 122 -7.61 19.17 21.58
N SER A 123 -7.59 20.40 22.09
CA SER A 123 -7.10 20.73 23.43
C SER A 123 -8.19 20.44 24.48
N ASN A 124 -7.85 20.44 25.76
CA ASN A 124 -8.78 20.14 26.86
C ASN A 124 -10.10 20.93 26.79
N ARG A 125 -10.08 22.16 26.24
CA ARG A 125 -11.26 23.02 26.08
C ARG A 125 -12.00 22.86 24.74
N THR A 126 -11.43 22.16 23.75
CA THR A 126 -11.95 22.04 22.38
C THR A 126 -11.94 20.59 21.88
N LYS A 127 -12.22 19.63 22.75
CA LYS A 127 -12.31 18.22 22.36
C LYS A 127 -13.52 18.01 21.45
N CYS A 128 -13.27 17.58 20.22
CA CYS A 128 -14.32 17.15 19.31
C CYS A 128 -14.18 15.66 19.00
N ASN A 129 -15.33 14.98 18.82
CA ASN A 129 -15.35 13.58 18.44
C ASN A 129 -15.10 13.45 16.94
N PHE A 130 -13.97 12.84 16.58
CA PHE A 130 -13.59 12.52 15.22
C PHE A 130 -13.96 11.07 14.90
N TYR A 131 -15.10 10.87 14.23
CA TYR A 131 -15.50 9.55 13.74
C TYR A 131 -14.67 9.17 12.51
N ILE A 132 -13.77 8.19 12.68
CA ILE A 132 -12.74 7.85 11.67
C ILE A 132 -13.39 7.45 10.34
N HIS A 133 -14.41 6.59 10.38
CA HIS A 133 -15.03 6.08 9.16
C HIS A 133 -15.72 7.17 8.33
N ASP A 134 -16.42 8.09 8.99
CA ASP A 134 -17.13 9.17 8.31
C ASP A 134 -16.18 10.25 7.79
N ALA A 135 -15.15 10.59 8.58
CA ALA A 135 -14.09 11.47 8.11
C ALA A 135 -13.35 10.89 6.89
N TYR A 136 -13.01 9.60 6.92
CA TYR A 136 -12.40 8.90 5.79
C TYR A 136 -13.29 8.98 4.53
N LYS A 137 -14.59 8.70 4.65
CA LYS A 137 -15.55 8.85 3.54
C LYS A 137 -15.67 10.28 3.03
N ARG A 138 -15.68 11.28 3.92
CA ARG A 138 -15.71 12.71 3.53
C ARG A 138 -14.49 13.07 2.69
N VAL A 139 -13.30 12.63 3.08
CA VAL A 139 -12.06 12.86 2.32
C VAL A 139 -12.11 12.17 0.96
N LEU A 140 -12.57 10.93 0.88
CA LEU A 140 -12.71 10.21 -0.40
C LEU A 140 -13.68 10.90 -1.37
N ARG A 141 -14.76 11.51 -0.86
CA ARG A 141 -15.71 12.29 -1.66
C ARG A 141 -15.07 13.59 -2.15
N ALA A 142 -14.43 14.34 -1.25
CA ALA A 142 -13.84 15.63 -1.58
C ALA A 142 -12.64 15.54 -2.53
N ARG A 143 -11.74 14.55 -2.34
CA ARG A 143 -10.45 14.49 -3.05
C ARG A 143 -10.46 13.64 -4.31
N ARG A 144 -11.62 13.07 -4.70
CA ARG A 144 -11.74 11.99 -5.71
C ARG A 144 -10.93 10.76 -5.28
N ARG A 145 -11.50 9.55 -5.37
CA ARG A 145 -10.86 8.30 -4.90
C ARG A 145 -9.43 8.04 -5.43
N ARG A 146 -9.04 8.69 -6.52
CA ARG A 146 -7.71 8.55 -7.15
C ARG A 146 -6.59 9.34 -6.44
N LEU A 147 -6.92 10.34 -5.61
CA LEU A 147 -5.93 11.19 -4.92
C LEU A 147 -5.77 10.84 -3.43
N PHE A 148 -6.39 9.73 -2.99
CA PHE A 148 -6.39 9.31 -1.59
C PHE A 148 -6.51 7.78 -1.53
N ASP A 149 -5.38 7.10 -1.66
CA ASP A 149 -5.27 5.64 -1.74
C ASP A 149 -4.09 5.19 -0.87
N PRO A 150 -4.29 4.32 0.13
CA PRO A 150 -3.19 3.77 0.93
C PRO A 150 -2.19 2.95 0.11
N PHE A 151 -2.62 2.41 -1.03
CA PHE A 151 -1.80 1.54 -1.85
C PHE A 151 -1.08 2.32 -2.95
N GLN A 152 0.16 1.93 -3.22
CA GLN A 152 0.96 2.47 -4.33
C GLN A 152 0.45 1.94 -5.66
N ARG A 153 -0.73 2.35 -6.13
CA ARG A 153 -1.35 1.85 -7.37
C ARG A 153 -1.33 2.83 -8.54
N LYS A 154 -0.81 4.04 -8.32
CA LYS A 154 -0.84 5.15 -9.29
C LYS A 154 0.57 5.59 -9.68
N ALA A 155 0.63 6.67 -10.48
CA ALA A 155 1.86 7.30 -10.92
C ALA A 155 2.85 7.45 -9.76
N ARG A 156 4.04 6.89 -9.96
CA ARG A 156 5.11 6.90 -8.98
C ARG A 156 5.78 8.27 -8.97
N ILE A 157 6.10 8.73 -7.78
CA ILE A 157 6.99 9.86 -7.53
C ILE A 157 8.20 9.33 -6.76
N PHE A 158 9.37 9.89 -7.06
CA PHE A 158 10.66 9.43 -6.54
C PHE A 158 11.19 10.46 -5.55
N PHE A 159 11.94 10.02 -4.56
CA PHE A 159 12.65 10.90 -3.64
C PHE A 159 13.86 10.17 -3.09
N ARG A 160 14.90 10.94 -2.77
CA ARG A 160 16.10 10.43 -2.11
C ARG A 160 15.93 10.56 -0.60
N HIS A 161 16.27 9.52 0.15
CA HIS A 161 16.34 9.59 1.62
C HIS A 161 17.46 8.71 2.14
N ARG A 162 18.38 9.26 2.94
CA ARG A 162 19.53 8.54 3.51
C ARG A 162 20.25 7.64 2.48
N GLU A 163 20.54 8.22 1.32
CA GLU A 163 21.23 7.59 0.18
C GLU A 163 20.44 6.54 -0.62
N GLU A 164 19.19 6.25 -0.24
CA GLU A 164 18.32 5.34 -0.97
C GLU A 164 17.35 6.10 -1.87
N ASP A 165 17.16 5.59 -3.09
CA ASP A 165 16.12 6.06 -4.00
C ASP A 165 14.81 5.33 -3.69
N MET A 166 13.86 6.09 -3.17
CA MET A 166 12.57 5.58 -2.76
C MET A 166 11.48 6.04 -3.71
N GLN A 167 10.41 5.24 -3.79
CA GLN A 167 9.23 5.57 -4.57
C GLN A 167 7.96 5.54 -3.72
N THR A 168 7.07 6.49 -3.98
CA THR A 168 5.73 6.54 -3.39
C THR A 168 4.73 7.08 -4.42
N THR A 169 3.53 7.44 -3.98
CA THR A 169 2.53 8.10 -4.82
C THR A 169 1.93 9.27 -4.06
N VAL A 170 1.48 10.30 -4.78
CA VAL A 170 0.80 11.46 -4.18
C VAL A 170 -0.40 11.02 -3.33
N ALA A 171 -1.14 10.01 -3.79
CA ALA A 171 -2.31 9.47 -3.10
C ALA A 171 -1.95 8.74 -1.79
N GLN A 172 -0.83 8.00 -1.78
CA GLN A 172 -0.32 7.33 -0.59
C GLN A 172 0.16 8.34 0.46
N LEU A 173 0.92 9.36 0.03
CA LEU A 173 1.33 10.46 0.90
C LEU A 173 0.11 11.17 1.51
N ALA A 174 -0.89 11.49 0.69
CA ALA A 174 -2.11 12.13 1.14
C ALA A 174 -2.84 11.31 2.21
N PHE A 175 -2.94 10.00 2.01
CA PHE A 175 -3.56 9.08 2.97
C PHE A 175 -2.78 8.99 4.28
N LEU A 176 -1.46 8.80 4.20
CA LEU A 176 -0.62 8.61 5.39
C LEU A 176 -0.49 9.89 6.22
N LEU A 177 -0.32 11.05 5.58
CA LEU A 177 -0.33 12.34 6.27
C LEU A 177 -1.68 12.57 6.97
N TRP A 178 -2.79 12.29 6.30
CA TRP A 178 -4.11 12.38 6.93
C TRP A 178 -4.24 11.41 8.12
N ALA A 179 -3.76 10.17 7.99
CA ALA A 179 -3.83 9.18 9.05
C ALA A 179 -2.95 9.55 10.25
N ARG A 180 -1.79 10.18 10.03
CA ARG A 180 -0.95 10.77 11.07
C ARG A 180 -1.68 11.90 11.78
N ASP A 181 -2.09 12.92 11.02
CA ASP A 181 -2.59 14.19 11.55
C ASP A 181 -3.90 14.01 12.35
N ASN A 182 -4.70 13.00 12.00
CA ASN A 182 -5.96 12.70 12.70
C ASN A 182 -5.81 11.61 13.78
N GLY A 183 -4.58 11.21 14.12
CA GLY A 183 -4.30 10.21 15.16
C GLY A 183 -4.73 8.77 14.82
N VAL A 184 -5.20 8.53 13.60
CA VAL A 184 -5.67 7.22 13.12
C VAL A 184 -4.52 6.20 13.11
N TYR A 185 -3.34 6.62 12.66
CA TYR A 185 -2.16 5.76 12.65
C TYR A 185 -1.77 5.31 14.07
N ARG A 186 -1.71 6.27 15.01
CA ARG A 186 -1.41 5.99 16.43
C ARG A 186 -2.43 5.05 17.06
N TYR A 187 -3.72 5.28 16.80
CA TYR A 187 -4.79 4.39 17.26
C TYR A 187 -4.59 2.97 16.70
N THR A 188 -4.32 2.86 15.39
CA THR A 188 -4.13 1.57 14.72
C THR A 188 -2.93 0.83 15.29
N LEU A 189 -1.80 1.50 15.53
CA LEU A 189 -0.62 0.92 16.18
C LEU A 189 -0.94 0.35 17.57
N LYS A 190 -1.69 1.11 18.39
CA LYS A 190 -2.09 0.69 19.75
C LYS A 190 -3.01 -0.54 19.73
N HIS A 191 -3.85 -0.66 18.71
CA HIS A 191 -4.90 -1.69 18.63
C HIS A 191 -4.68 -2.73 17.51
N ALA A 192 -3.45 -2.82 16.99
CA ALA A 192 -3.09 -3.62 15.81
C ALA A 192 -3.65 -5.04 15.84
N HIS A 193 -3.39 -5.78 16.93
CA HIS A 193 -3.84 -7.17 17.08
C HIS A 193 -5.38 -7.32 16.99
N LYS A 194 -6.14 -6.40 17.62
CA LYS A 194 -7.61 -6.45 17.58
C LYS A 194 -8.14 -6.20 16.17
N ILE A 195 -7.55 -5.24 15.46
CA ILE A 195 -7.94 -4.89 14.10
C ILE A 195 -7.60 -6.01 13.12
N GLU A 196 -6.41 -6.62 13.25
CA GLU A 196 -5.99 -7.76 12.44
C GLU A 196 -6.86 -8.99 12.65
N MET A 197 -7.20 -9.29 13.90
CA MET A 197 -8.11 -10.38 14.24
C MET A 197 -9.50 -10.15 13.65
N ASP A 198 -10.05 -8.93 13.78
CA ASP A 198 -11.33 -8.56 13.15
C ASP A 198 -11.29 -8.71 11.63
N MET A 199 -10.20 -8.25 10.99
CA MET A 199 -9.98 -8.42 9.56
C MET A 199 -9.99 -9.89 9.16
N ARG A 200 -9.20 -10.74 9.84
CA ARG A 200 -9.09 -12.17 9.56
C ARG A 200 -10.44 -12.86 9.69
N ASN A 201 -11.16 -12.59 10.78
CA ASN A 201 -12.47 -13.19 11.06
C ASN A 201 -13.52 -12.76 10.03
N THR A 202 -13.57 -11.47 9.70
CA THR A 202 -14.50 -10.93 8.70
C THR A 202 -14.23 -11.51 7.31
N LEU A 203 -12.96 -11.60 6.89
CA LEU A 203 -12.60 -12.20 5.60
C LEU A 203 -12.95 -13.69 5.55
N LYS A 204 -12.69 -14.45 6.62
CA LYS A 204 -13.07 -15.87 6.73
C LYS A 204 -14.58 -16.06 6.62
N ALA A 205 -15.37 -15.26 7.33
CA ALA A 205 -16.83 -15.27 7.28
C ALA A 205 -17.35 -14.94 5.87
N ASN A 206 -16.81 -13.90 5.23
CA ASN A 206 -17.17 -13.50 3.88
C ASN A 206 -16.86 -14.59 2.85
N ARG A 207 -15.71 -15.29 2.98
CA ARG A 207 -15.35 -16.43 2.13
C ARG A 207 -16.36 -17.57 2.28
N ARG A 208 -16.77 -17.90 3.51
CA ARG A 208 -17.80 -18.92 3.79
C ARG A 208 -19.14 -18.54 3.16
N LYS A 209 -19.57 -17.28 3.31
CA LYS A 209 -20.83 -16.78 2.73
C LYS A 209 -20.82 -16.86 1.19
N ARG A 210 -19.72 -16.45 0.55
CA ARG A 210 -19.56 -16.55 -0.91
C ARG A 210 -19.58 -18.01 -1.40
N ARG A 211 -18.95 -18.94 -0.67
CA ARG A 211 -18.99 -20.37 -1.00
C ARG A 211 -20.42 -20.92 -0.96
N LYS A 212 -21.17 -20.64 0.11
CA LYS A 212 -22.58 -21.05 0.23
C LYS A 212 -23.43 -20.49 -0.91
N LYS A 213 -23.29 -19.18 -1.22
CA LYS A 213 -24.02 -18.55 -2.33
C LYS A 213 -23.72 -19.21 -3.68
N ARG A 214 -22.46 -19.56 -3.95
CA ARG A 214 -22.06 -20.29 -5.16
C ARG A 214 -22.70 -21.68 -5.24
N GLN A 215 -22.71 -22.42 -4.14
CA GLN A 215 -23.33 -23.76 -4.08
C GLN A 215 -24.83 -23.71 -4.38
N VAL A 216 -25.53 -22.72 -3.82
CA VAL A 216 -26.96 -22.49 -4.11
C VAL A 216 -27.18 -22.19 -5.59
N LEU A 217 -26.42 -21.24 -6.16
CA LEU A 217 -26.51 -20.90 -7.59
C LEU A 217 -26.21 -22.09 -8.50
N THR A 218 -25.25 -22.95 -8.14
CA THR A 218 -24.95 -24.17 -8.91
C THR A 218 -26.10 -25.17 -8.84
N LYS A 219 -26.74 -25.33 -7.67
CA LYS A 219 -27.92 -26.20 -7.51
C LYS A 219 -29.11 -25.68 -8.32
N GLU A 220 -29.39 -24.39 -8.24
CA GLU A 220 -30.45 -23.74 -9.03
C GLU A 220 -30.19 -23.89 -10.53
N ARG A 221 -28.96 -23.67 -11.00
CA ARG A 221 -28.60 -23.84 -12.42
C ARG A 221 -28.79 -25.28 -12.90
N LYS A 222 -28.42 -26.28 -12.07
CA LYS A 222 -28.69 -27.70 -12.39
C LYS A 222 -30.20 -27.97 -12.47
N ASN A 223 -30.98 -27.46 -11.52
CA ASN A 223 -32.43 -27.61 -11.53
C ASN A 223 -33.07 -27.00 -12.79
N TRP A 224 -32.66 -25.79 -13.16
CA TRP A 224 -33.11 -25.14 -14.39
C TRP A 224 -32.74 -25.93 -15.65
N LEU A 225 -31.54 -26.50 -15.73
CA LEU A 225 -31.13 -27.33 -16.87
C LEU A 225 -32.02 -28.57 -16.99
N VAL A 226 -32.30 -29.27 -15.88
CA VAL A 226 -33.20 -30.44 -15.86
C VAL A 226 -34.60 -30.09 -16.36
N VAL A 227 -35.17 -28.97 -15.88
CA VAL A 227 -36.48 -28.47 -16.33
C VAL A 227 -36.45 -28.08 -17.81
N SER A 228 -35.35 -27.50 -18.30
CA SER A 228 -35.24 -27.02 -19.68
C SER A 228 -35.01 -28.15 -20.69
N THR A 229 -34.34 -29.24 -20.29
CA THR A 229 -34.07 -30.39 -21.16
C THR A 229 -35.15 -31.47 -21.11
N GLY A 230 -36.22 -31.29 -20.32
CA GLY A 230 -37.31 -32.27 -20.19
C GLY A 230 -36.86 -33.62 -19.64
N ALA A 231 -35.73 -33.69 -18.92
CA ALA A 231 -35.19 -34.93 -18.40
C ALA A 231 -35.96 -35.34 -17.14
N VAL A 232 -36.99 -36.17 -17.32
CA VAL A 232 -37.71 -36.83 -16.22
C VAL A 232 -36.80 -37.89 -15.62
N TYR A 233 -36.42 -37.73 -14.34
CA TYR A 233 -35.82 -38.83 -13.59
C TYR A 233 -36.95 -39.81 -13.21
N TYR A 234 -36.89 -41.04 -13.74
CA TYR A 234 -37.62 -42.16 -13.15
C TYR A 234 -36.92 -42.55 -11.85
N ASP A 235 -37.67 -42.56 -10.75
CA ASP A 235 -37.24 -43.05 -9.45
C ASP A 235 -37.45 -44.58 -9.43
N ASN A 236 -36.38 -45.36 -9.56
CA ASN A 236 -36.43 -46.83 -9.54
C ASN A 236 -36.43 -47.35 -8.09
N SER A 237 -37.38 -46.90 -7.28
CA SER A 237 -37.51 -47.30 -5.86
C SER A 237 -38.55 -48.39 -5.61
N ASP A 238 -39.33 -48.81 -6.63
CA ASP A 238 -40.54 -49.63 -6.43
C ASP A 238 -40.50 -51.04 -7.05
N GLU A 239 -39.33 -51.59 -7.42
CA GLU A 239 -39.22 -52.98 -7.91
C GLU A 239 -38.24 -53.82 -7.10
N GLU A 240 -38.53 -54.06 -5.82
CA GLU A 240 -38.09 -55.27 -5.12
C GLU A 240 -39.25 -55.75 -4.22
N SER A 241 -40.06 -56.67 -4.76
CA SER A 241 -41.06 -57.48 -4.05
C SER A 241 -41.09 -58.88 -4.65
#